data_AF-A0A150H5S9-F1
#
_entry.id   AF-A0A150H5S9-F1
#
_cell.length_a   1.000
_cell.length_b   1.000
_cell.length_c   1.000
_cell.angle_alpha   90.00
_cell.angle_beta   90.00
_cell.angle_gamma   90.00
#
_symmetry.space_group_name_H-M   'P 1'
#
loop_
_entity.id
_entity.type
_entity.pdbx_description
1 polymer ?
#
loop_
_entity_poly.entity_id
_entity_poly.type
_entity_poly.pdbx_seq_one_letter_code
_entity_poly.pdbx_strand_id
1 'polypeptide(L)'
;MGYQKKDSKPLLTISKSALFLTITAFTFSPLALVTPVIGAPEPVATNSSDQQAESTAIEFDHPISARDAFEIAKNNDFEVQSVGFKVGNGVGSYIYDSSISLDANIQNLEENLQNQAPGGNAAVNKLTVVAKDSASTTAARSSSASNDLLDDARGKPPQDAGDADLTRKRDQEVPKTKQQNRAAAVKDKARSSEPPTRAHANSVWFQTKDNVDGKRQVLINADWLGKSNLKNAPDPLRWGLEFQLYQWNYSLDGKNKRPTCPIGTNKQFWANASLAGATMTAVINDGEDHNNTYIDNDHAFDSCQMGAIGFGIQHAKGVSDLDLPLGGGLNLHQTIFVDMRLNPGDKPWSHISANSKFVSDNCAGLPAESSCMNLFPESAPWPLDGNRDMLLLNSERKWKTPAHFNWDEFEDKRPSAITP
;
A
#
# COMPACT_ATOMS: atom_id res chain seq x y z
N MET A 1 -27.44 55.96 19.75
CA MET A 1 -28.05 56.64 18.59
C MET A 1 -26.93 56.91 17.61
N GLY A 2 -26.86 56.49 16.35
CA GLY A 2 -27.79 55.86 15.41
C GLY A 2 -27.24 56.18 14.02
N TYR A 3 -27.17 55.18 13.13
CA TYR A 3 -27.11 55.26 11.64
C TYR A 3 -25.97 56.07 10.98
N GLN A 4 -25.00 55.45 10.28
CA GLN A 4 -25.00 54.77 8.96
C GLN A 4 -24.54 55.65 7.77
N LYS A 5 -23.71 55.01 6.92
CA LYS A 5 -23.59 55.12 5.44
C LYS A 5 -22.79 56.33 4.89
N LYS A 6 -22.00 56.21 3.81
CA LYS A 6 -21.74 55.13 2.83
C LYS A 6 -20.50 55.57 2.03
N ASP A 7 -19.52 54.69 1.86
CA ASP A 7 -18.40 54.94 0.95
C ASP A 7 -18.77 54.68 -0.51
N SER A 8 -18.22 55.54 -1.36
CA SER A 8 -18.47 55.71 -2.78
C SER A 8 -17.59 54.78 -3.63
N LYS A 9 -18.19 54.15 -4.64
CA LYS A 9 -17.47 53.51 -5.76
C LYS A 9 -16.93 54.57 -6.73
N PRO A 10 -15.93 54.22 -7.56
CA PRO A 10 -15.91 54.67 -8.95
C PRO A 10 -16.18 53.53 -9.92
N LEU A 11 -17.05 53.81 -10.89
CA LEU A 11 -17.17 53.11 -12.16
C LEU A 11 -15.93 53.37 -13.02
N LEU A 12 -15.48 52.37 -13.79
CA LEU A 12 -14.75 52.61 -15.03
C LEU A 12 -15.39 51.81 -16.17
N THR A 13 -15.60 52.49 -17.28
CA THR A 13 -16.37 52.08 -18.45
C THR A 13 -15.44 51.64 -19.57
N ILE A 14 -15.72 50.45 -20.11
CA ILE A 14 -15.60 49.94 -21.50
C ILE A 14 -14.61 50.62 -22.47
N SER A 15 -13.77 49.79 -23.12
CA SER A 15 -13.31 50.05 -24.50
C SER A 15 -13.44 48.79 -25.37
N LYS A 16 -14.09 48.96 -26.52
CA LYS A 16 -14.31 47.98 -27.60
C LYS A 16 -13.16 48.06 -28.60
N SER A 17 -12.64 46.92 -29.06
CA SER A 17 -11.97 46.68 -30.36
C SER A 17 -11.43 45.24 -30.35
N ALA A 18 -11.33 44.44 -31.40
CA ALA A 18 -11.91 44.39 -32.73
C ALA A 18 -11.66 42.93 -33.17
N LEU A 19 -12.72 42.19 -33.47
CA LEU A 19 -12.70 40.79 -33.89
C LEU A 19 -12.39 40.76 -35.39
N PHE A 20 -11.19 40.29 -35.77
CA PHE A 20 -10.88 39.97 -37.17
C PHE A 20 -11.23 38.52 -37.46
N LEU A 21 -12.26 38.37 -38.29
CA LEU A 21 -12.78 37.16 -38.87
C LEU A 21 -12.12 36.96 -40.24
N THR A 22 -11.43 35.85 -40.47
CA THR A 22 -11.00 35.47 -41.83
C THR A 22 -11.77 34.22 -42.23
N ILE A 23 -12.79 34.42 -43.07
CA ILE A 23 -13.56 33.38 -43.74
C ILE A 23 -12.83 33.05 -45.03
N THR A 24 -12.40 31.79 -45.20
CA THR A 24 -12.06 31.26 -46.52
C THR A 24 -13.15 30.28 -46.91
N ALA A 25 -13.92 30.67 -47.92
CA ALA A 25 -14.94 29.85 -48.55
C ALA A 25 -14.29 28.78 -49.42
N PHE A 26 -14.78 27.55 -49.34
CA PHE A 26 -14.75 26.63 -50.47
C PHE A 26 -16.15 26.05 -50.70
N THR A 27 -16.47 26.00 -51.99
CA THR A 27 -17.76 25.83 -52.63
C THR A 27 -18.34 24.43 -52.48
N PHE A 28 -19.67 24.37 -52.26
CA PHE A 28 -20.48 23.17 -52.39
C PHE A 28 -20.68 22.81 -53.87
N SER A 29 -20.47 21.53 -54.20
CA SER A 29 -21.14 20.85 -55.32
C SER A 29 -21.90 19.62 -54.80
N PRO A 30 -23.11 19.31 -55.30
CA PRO A 30 -23.99 18.32 -54.72
C PRO A 30 -23.95 16.95 -55.45
N LEU A 31 -24.50 15.95 -54.76
CA LEU A 31 -24.97 14.63 -55.23
C LEU A 31 -23.93 13.55 -55.60
N ALA A 32 -23.78 12.58 -54.70
CA ALA A 32 -24.10 11.17 -54.99
C ALA A 32 -24.31 10.41 -53.67
N LEU A 33 -25.51 9.87 -53.47
CA LEU A 33 -25.79 8.84 -52.46
C LEU A 33 -25.03 7.58 -52.87
N VAL A 34 -23.92 7.30 -52.19
CA VAL A 34 -23.24 6.01 -52.24
C VAL A 34 -23.33 5.42 -50.84
N THR A 35 -24.15 4.39 -50.71
CA THR A 35 -24.13 3.48 -49.56
C THR A 35 -22.73 2.87 -49.46
N PRO A 36 -21.97 3.09 -48.37
CA PRO A 36 -20.87 2.21 -48.07
C PRO A 36 -21.47 0.93 -47.48
N VAL A 37 -21.27 -0.14 -48.25
CA VAL A 37 -21.25 -1.53 -47.82
C VAL A 37 -20.73 -1.62 -46.38
N ILE A 38 -21.48 -2.33 -45.54
CA ILE A 38 -21.03 -2.81 -44.23
C ILE A 38 -19.81 -3.71 -44.50
N GLY A 39 -18.62 -3.12 -44.49
CA GLY A 39 -17.40 -3.85 -44.25
C GLY A 39 -17.45 -4.27 -42.79
N ALA A 40 -17.53 -5.58 -42.55
CA ALA A 40 -17.29 -6.13 -41.23
C ALA A 40 -16.02 -5.47 -40.67
N PRO A 41 -16.00 -5.02 -39.40
CA PRO A 41 -14.76 -4.58 -38.80
C PRO A 41 -13.77 -5.73 -38.95
N GLU A 42 -12.65 -5.45 -39.63
CA GLU A 42 -11.50 -6.33 -39.60
C GLU A 42 -11.23 -6.67 -38.14
N PRO A 43 -11.10 -7.95 -37.78
CA PRO A 43 -10.73 -8.30 -36.42
C PRO A 43 -9.39 -7.64 -36.15
N VAL A 44 -9.40 -6.64 -35.27
CA VAL A 44 -8.18 -6.16 -34.62
C VAL A 44 -7.57 -7.42 -34.03
N ALA A 45 -6.45 -7.84 -34.60
CA ALA A 45 -5.70 -8.97 -34.11
C ALA A 45 -5.39 -8.70 -32.64
N THR A 46 -6.07 -9.44 -31.77
CA THR A 46 -5.69 -9.66 -30.38
C THR A 46 -4.39 -10.46 -30.38
N ASN A 47 -3.29 -9.76 -30.61
CA ASN A 47 -1.92 -10.19 -30.32
C ASN A 47 -1.44 -9.26 -29.20
N SER A 48 -0.95 -9.66 -28.04
CA SER A 48 -0.68 -10.97 -27.45
C SER A 48 -1.35 -11.00 -26.06
N SER A 49 -1.94 -12.13 -25.70
CA SER A 49 -1.93 -12.53 -24.30
C SER A 49 -0.46 -12.79 -23.96
N ASP A 50 0.22 -11.81 -23.37
CA ASP A 50 1.42 -12.11 -22.60
C ASP A 50 0.95 -13.02 -21.47
N GLN A 51 1.12 -14.33 -21.66
CA GLN A 51 0.90 -15.32 -20.61
C GLN A 51 1.92 -15.02 -19.52
N GLN A 52 1.48 -14.24 -18.55
CA GLN A 52 2.23 -13.91 -17.35
C GLN A 52 2.67 -15.23 -16.69
N ALA A 53 3.95 -15.32 -16.36
CA ALA A 53 4.44 -16.43 -15.56
C ALA A 53 3.76 -16.34 -14.18
N GLU A 54 3.00 -17.38 -13.84
CA GLU A 54 2.19 -17.44 -12.62
C GLU A 54 3.11 -17.44 -11.39
N SER A 55 2.98 -16.41 -10.55
CA SER A 55 3.69 -16.36 -9.27
C SER A 55 3.10 -17.39 -8.31
N THR A 56 3.94 -18.20 -7.69
CA THR A 56 3.53 -19.21 -6.71
C THR A 56 4.07 -18.83 -5.34
N ALA A 57 3.20 -18.82 -4.33
CA ALA A 57 3.61 -18.72 -2.93
C ALA A 57 3.80 -20.12 -2.36
N ILE A 58 4.92 -20.32 -1.69
CA ILE A 58 5.32 -21.60 -1.09
C ILE A 58 5.53 -21.36 0.40
N GLU A 59 4.72 -22.02 1.21
CA GLU A 59 4.83 -22.00 2.68
C GLU A 59 5.65 -23.20 3.14
N PHE A 60 6.71 -22.95 3.92
CA PHE A 60 7.57 -24.01 4.42
C PHE A 60 6.98 -24.67 5.68
N ASP A 61 7.17 -25.99 5.80
CA ASP A 61 6.72 -26.76 6.97
C ASP A 61 7.37 -26.30 8.28
N HIS A 62 8.60 -25.78 8.19
CA HIS A 62 9.28 -25.10 9.28
C HIS A 62 10.07 -23.90 8.74
N PRO A 63 10.31 -22.86 9.56
CA PRO A 63 11.09 -21.71 9.11
C PRO A 63 12.56 -22.07 8.85
N ILE A 64 13.14 -21.54 7.79
CA ILE A 64 14.54 -21.73 7.40
C ILE A 64 15.27 -20.39 7.28
N SER A 65 16.60 -20.41 7.12
CA SER A 65 17.36 -19.18 6.94
C SER A 65 17.06 -18.52 5.60
N ALA A 66 17.21 -17.19 5.50
CA ALA A 66 17.05 -16.47 4.23
C ALA A 66 18.05 -16.95 3.16
N ARG A 67 19.27 -17.32 3.57
CA ARG A 67 20.27 -17.91 2.68
C ARG A 67 19.78 -19.23 2.09
N ASP A 68 19.31 -20.14 2.94
CA ASP A 68 18.79 -21.43 2.49
C ASP A 68 17.59 -21.26 1.56
N ALA A 69 16.64 -20.39 1.90
CA ALA A 69 15.46 -20.13 1.06
C ALA A 69 15.84 -19.64 -0.34
N PHE A 70 16.76 -18.69 -0.45
CA PHE A 70 17.21 -18.18 -1.75
C PHE A 70 18.04 -19.20 -2.55
N GLU A 71 18.88 -19.99 -1.87
CA GLU A 71 19.67 -21.04 -2.51
C GLU A 71 18.78 -22.17 -3.04
N ILE A 72 17.78 -22.60 -2.26
CA ILE A 72 16.81 -23.61 -2.66
C ILE A 72 16.03 -23.14 -3.90
N ALA A 73 15.54 -21.90 -3.90
CA ALA A 73 14.87 -21.30 -5.05
C ALA A 73 15.76 -21.32 -6.30
N LYS A 74 17.02 -20.88 -6.15
CA LYS A 74 17.99 -20.83 -7.23
C LYS A 74 18.32 -22.22 -7.79
N ASN A 75 18.48 -23.23 -6.92
CA ASN A 75 18.84 -24.59 -7.31
C ASN A 75 17.72 -25.31 -8.04
N ASN A 76 16.47 -24.89 -7.81
CA ASN A 76 15.28 -25.43 -8.46
C ASN A 76 14.80 -24.55 -9.65
N ASP A 77 15.68 -23.72 -10.20
CA ASP A 77 15.41 -22.86 -11.38
C ASP A 77 14.23 -21.87 -11.22
N PHE A 78 14.01 -21.40 -9.99
CA PHE A 78 13.05 -20.34 -9.70
C PHE A 78 13.71 -18.96 -9.63
N GLU A 79 12.94 -17.94 -10.00
CA GLU A 79 13.19 -16.54 -9.69
C GLU A 79 12.42 -16.15 -8.43
N VAL A 80 13.12 -15.63 -7.43
CA VAL A 80 12.50 -15.14 -6.19
C VAL A 80 11.92 -13.76 -6.45
N GLN A 81 10.66 -13.56 -6.05
CA GLN A 81 9.99 -12.26 -6.05
C GLN A 81 10.02 -11.64 -4.65
N SER A 82 9.72 -12.43 -3.62
CA SER A 82 9.72 -11.97 -2.24
C SER A 82 9.83 -13.13 -1.26
N VAL A 83 10.14 -12.81 0.00
CA VAL A 83 10.03 -13.73 1.14
C VAL A 83 9.16 -13.13 2.23
N GLY A 84 8.39 -13.99 2.89
CA GLY A 84 7.77 -13.73 4.18
C GLY A 84 8.56 -14.46 5.27
N PHE A 85 8.75 -13.79 6.41
CA PHE A 85 9.53 -14.33 7.52
C PHE A 85 8.92 -13.96 8.87
N LYS A 86 9.20 -14.78 9.88
CA LYS A 86 9.02 -14.40 11.29
C LYS A 86 10.27 -13.72 11.80
N VAL A 87 10.11 -12.76 12.70
CA VAL A 87 11.22 -12.08 13.39
C VAL A 87 10.79 -11.64 14.78
N GLY A 88 11.46 -12.15 15.82
CA GLY A 88 11.07 -11.90 17.20
C GLY A 88 9.60 -12.23 17.45
N ASN A 89 8.86 -11.29 18.03
CA ASN A 89 7.42 -11.38 18.26
C ASN A 89 6.56 -10.87 17.09
N GLY A 90 7.09 -10.75 15.87
CA GLY A 90 6.30 -10.32 14.72
C GLY A 90 6.68 -10.99 13.42
N VAL A 91 6.25 -10.35 12.33
CA VAL A 91 6.37 -10.86 10.96
C VAL A 91 7.06 -9.83 10.08
N GLY A 92 7.55 -10.26 8.93
CA GLY A 92 8.15 -9.35 7.97
C GLY A 92 8.10 -9.89 6.56
N SER A 93 8.43 -8.99 5.63
CA SER A 93 8.51 -9.30 4.21
C SER A 93 9.71 -8.60 3.60
N TYR A 94 10.32 -9.23 2.60
CA TYR A 94 11.40 -8.66 1.82
C TYR A 94 11.11 -8.84 0.33
N ILE A 95 11.23 -7.75 -0.44
CA ILE A 95 11.11 -7.80 -1.89
C ILE A 95 12.49 -8.02 -2.49
N TYR A 96 12.63 -9.11 -3.24
CA TYR A 96 13.90 -9.52 -3.84
C TYR A 96 14.32 -8.54 -4.93
N ASP A 97 15.60 -8.19 -4.97
CA ASP A 97 16.18 -7.35 -6.01
C ASP A 97 16.99 -8.23 -6.97
N SER A 98 16.43 -8.51 -8.15
CA SER A 98 17.08 -9.33 -9.17
C SER A 98 18.26 -8.65 -9.84
N SER A 99 18.49 -7.35 -9.60
CA SER A 99 19.63 -6.61 -10.16
C SER A 99 20.92 -6.77 -9.35
N ILE A 100 20.84 -7.33 -8.14
CA ILE A 100 21.99 -7.58 -7.26
C ILE A 100 22.19 -9.09 -7.03
N SER A 101 23.35 -9.46 -6.48
CA SER A 101 23.65 -10.87 -6.19
C SER A 101 22.76 -11.44 -5.08
N LEU A 102 22.71 -12.77 -5.00
CA LEU A 102 22.05 -13.48 -3.90
C LEU A 102 22.63 -13.06 -2.54
N ASP A 103 23.96 -13.02 -2.40
CA ASP A 103 24.61 -12.59 -1.15
C ASP A 103 24.30 -11.13 -0.82
N ALA A 104 24.19 -10.24 -1.81
CA ALA A 104 23.81 -8.85 -1.59
C ALA A 104 22.34 -8.71 -1.14
N ASN A 105 21.43 -9.56 -1.63
CA ASN A 105 20.06 -9.62 -1.13
C ASN A 105 20.01 -10.08 0.34
N ILE A 106 20.77 -11.12 0.70
CA ILE A 106 20.86 -11.59 2.09
C ILE A 106 21.40 -10.48 2.99
N GLN A 107 22.52 -9.86 2.59
CA GLN A 107 23.13 -8.76 3.34
C GLN A 107 22.16 -7.59 3.51
N ASN A 108 21.45 -7.17 2.46
CA ASN A 108 20.46 -6.10 2.55
C ASN A 108 19.35 -6.42 3.56
N LEU A 109 18.83 -7.65 3.56
CA LEU A 109 17.82 -8.10 4.52
C LEU A 109 18.37 -8.07 5.95
N GLU A 110 19.55 -8.64 6.17
CA GLU A 110 20.19 -8.70 7.49
C GLU A 110 20.51 -7.31 8.04
N GLU A 111 21.08 -6.42 7.24
CA GLU A 111 21.38 -5.03 7.62
C GLU A 111 20.12 -4.25 7.98
N ASN A 112 19.04 -4.40 7.20
CA ASN A 112 17.75 -3.78 7.53
C ASN A 112 17.20 -4.32 8.86
N LEU A 113 17.30 -5.63 9.09
CA LEU A 113 16.81 -6.27 10.32
C LEU A 113 17.60 -5.92 11.57
N GLN A 114 18.92 -5.72 11.49
CA GLN A 114 19.71 -5.29 12.63
C GLN A 114 19.17 -4.00 13.28
N ASN A 115 18.62 -3.09 12.46
CA ASN A 115 18.00 -1.85 12.93
C ASN A 115 16.48 -1.97 13.12
N GLN A 116 15.81 -2.83 12.34
CA GLN A 116 14.38 -3.03 12.44
C GLN A 116 13.98 -3.82 13.69
N ALA A 117 14.74 -4.86 13.99
CA ALA A 117 14.49 -5.86 15.02
C ALA A 117 15.82 -6.31 15.67
N PRO A 118 16.49 -5.47 16.47
CA PRO A 118 17.75 -5.85 17.10
C PRO A 118 17.62 -7.14 17.92
N GLY A 119 18.45 -8.15 17.64
CA GLY A 119 18.38 -9.50 18.23
C GLY A 119 17.49 -10.49 17.47
N GLY A 120 16.74 -10.01 16.48
CA GLY A 120 15.89 -10.83 15.62
C GLY A 120 16.62 -11.36 14.40
N ASN A 121 16.21 -12.53 13.93
CA ASN A 121 16.69 -13.14 12.70
C ASN A 121 15.51 -13.39 11.75
N ALA A 122 15.75 -13.33 10.44
CA ALA A 122 14.74 -13.72 9.46
C ALA A 122 14.56 -15.25 9.49
N ALA A 123 13.50 -15.71 10.15
CA ALA A 123 13.04 -17.09 10.08
C ALA A 123 12.04 -17.20 8.92
N VAL A 124 12.54 -17.47 7.71
CA VAL A 124 11.74 -17.47 6.48
C VAL A 124 10.78 -18.65 6.49
N ASN A 125 9.49 -18.35 6.41
CA ASN A 125 8.40 -19.34 6.40
C ASN A 125 7.57 -19.29 5.11
N LYS A 126 7.74 -18.25 4.28
CA LYS A 126 7.05 -18.12 2.98
C LYS A 126 8.02 -17.61 1.93
N LEU A 127 7.97 -18.20 0.74
CA LEU A 127 8.73 -17.78 -0.44
C LEU A 127 7.78 -17.60 -1.61
N THR A 128 7.82 -16.44 -2.28
CA THR A 128 7.05 -16.21 -3.50
C THR A 128 7.99 -16.21 -4.70
N VAL A 129 7.71 -17.08 -5.67
CA VAL A 129 8.59 -17.36 -6.81
C VAL A 129 7.86 -17.34 -8.15
N VAL A 130 8.64 -17.21 -9.22
CA VAL A 130 8.22 -17.39 -10.61
C VAL A 130 9.16 -18.40 -11.27
N ALA A 131 8.64 -19.36 -12.03
CA ALA A 131 9.47 -20.32 -12.76
C ALA A 131 10.22 -19.61 -13.91
N LYS A 132 11.53 -19.83 -14.04
CA LYS A 132 12.32 -19.31 -15.18
C LYS A 132 12.06 -20.18 -16.41
N ASP A 133 11.18 -19.71 -17.30
CA ASP A 133 10.96 -20.22 -18.65
C ASP A 133 10.94 -21.75 -18.86
N SER A 134 9.74 -22.31 -18.97
CA SER A 134 9.51 -23.49 -19.81
C SER A 134 8.09 -23.46 -20.37
N ALA A 135 8.00 -23.31 -21.70
CA ALA A 135 6.79 -23.31 -22.52
C ALA A 135 6.01 -24.66 -22.53
N SER A 136 5.88 -25.35 -21.40
CA SER A 136 5.23 -26.65 -21.30
C SER A 136 4.33 -26.72 -20.07
N THR A 137 3.01 -26.60 -20.28
CA THR A 137 1.92 -26.99 -19.37
C THR A 137 2.15 -26.63 -17.89
N THR A 138 1.92 -25.35 -17.60
CA THR A 138 2.29 -24.60 -16.39
C THR A 138 1.83 -25.19 -15.05
N ALA A 139 0.70 -25.92 -15.01
CA ALA A 139 0.15 -26.41 -13.74
C ALA A 139 0.83 -27.68 -13.18
N ALA A 140 1.18 -28.64 -14.05
CA ALA A 140 1.70 -29.94 -13.61
C ALA A 140 3.18 -29.90 -13.18
N ARG A 141 3.94 -28.95 -13.74
CA ARG A 141 5.35 -28.72 -13.37
C ARG A 141 5.47 -27.80 -12.15
N SER A 142 4.56 -26.83 -11.99
CA SER A 142 4.54 -25.97 -10.80
C SER A 142 4.30 -26.79 -9.53
N SER A 143 3.38 -27.76 -9.56
CA SER A 143 3.14 -28.63 -8.40
C SER A 143 4.32 -29.57 -8.09
N SER A 144 4.97 -30.16 -9.10
CA SER A 144 6.13 -31.03 -8.86
C SER A 144 7.35 -30.23 -8.37
N ALA A 145 7.65 -29.10 -8.99
CA ALA A 145 8.80 -28.27 -8.62
C ALA A 145 8.58 -27.54 -7.28
N SER A 146 7.33 -27.23 -6.91
CA SER A 146 7.02 -26.75 -5.55
C SER A 146 7.24 -27.84 -4.51
N ASN A 147 6.96 -29.10 -4.82
CA ASN A 147 7.26 -30.22 -3.93
C ASN A 147 8.77 -30.41 -3.76
N ASP A 148 9.56 -30.26 -4.84
CA ASP A 148 11.02 -30.33 -4.76
C ASP A 148 11.59 -29.23 -3.85
N LEU A 149 11.08 -27.99 -3.95
CA LEU A 149 11.44 -26.89 -3.04
C LEU A 149 11.10 -27.20 -1.57
N LEU A 150 9.92 -27.79 -1.31
CA LEU A 150 9.50 -28.17 0.03
C LEU A 150 10.35 -29.32 0.59
N ASP A 151 10.70 -30.31 -0.23
CA ASP A 151 11.55 -31.43 0.16
C ASP A 151 12.98 -30.97 0.47
N ASP A 152 13.54 -30.08 -0.36
CA ASP A 152 14.83 -29.44 -0.08
C ASP A 152 14.79 -28.62 1.23
N ALA A 153 13.71 -27.86 1.46
CA ALA A 153 13.51 -27.08 2.68
C ALA A 153 13.39 -27.96 3.93
N ARG A 154 12.72 -29.13 3.84
CA ARG A 154 12.65 -30.11 4.92
C ARG A 154 14.02 -30.63 5.35
N GLY A 155 14.98 -30.67 4.43
CA GLY A 155 16.37 -31.06 4.70
C GLY A 155 17.20 -29.98 5.39
N LYS A 156 16.70 -28.74 5.50
CA LYS A 156 17.42 -27.62 6.13
C LYS A 156 17.15 -27.53 7.62
N PRO A 157 18.13 -27.08 8.42
CA PRO A 157 17.91 -26.83 9.84
C PRO A 157 16.85 -25.75 10.05
N PRO A 158 16.00 -25.87 11.08
CA PRO A 158 15.05 -24.82 11.43
C PRO A 158 15.78 -23.57 11.91
N GLN A 159 15.29 -22.40 11.48
CA GLN A 159 15.79 -21.10 11.89
C GLN A 159 14.90 -20.50 12.98
N ASP A 160 15.52 -20.07 14.08
CA ASP A 160 14.84 -19.33 15.15
C ASP A 160 14.69 -17.85 14.77
N ALA A 161 13.54 -17.25 15.11
CA ALA A 161 13.22 -15.85 14.80
C ALA A 161 13.97 -14.83 15.69
N GLY A 162 14.68 -15.30 16.71
CA GLY A 162 15.32 -14.47 17.73
C GLY A 162 14.32 -13.95 18.77
N ASP A 163 14.82 -13.09 19.67
CA ASP A 163 14.07 -12.55 20.82
C ASP A 163 13.70 -11.07 20.67
N ALA A 164 13.75 -10.55 19.43
CA ALA A 164 13.41 -9.17 19.16
C ALA A 164 11.98 -8.82 19.61
N ASP A 165 11.86 -7.72 20.36
CA ASP A 165 10.58 -7.15 20.79
C ASP A 165 10.23 -5.95 19.90
N LEU A 166 9.45 -6.21 18.85
CA LEU A 166 8.94 -5.18 17.95
C LEU A 166 7.90 -4.28 18.62
N THR A 167 7.21 -4.78 19.66
CA THR A 167 6.26 -4.01 20.46
C THR A 167 6.99 -2.90 21.22
N ARG A 168 8.14 -3.20 21.81
CA ARG A 168 9.00 -2.18 22.44
C ARG A 168 9.43 -1.11 21.44
N LYS A 169 9.72 -1.49 20.19
CA LYS A 169 10.08 -0.53 19.15
C LYS A 169 8.92 0.40 18.78
N ARG A 170 7.71 -0.17 18.60
CA ARG A 170 6.48 0.63 18.46
C ARG A 170 6.37 1.63 19.62
N ASP A 171 6.52 1.18 20.85
CA ASP A 171 6.35 2.02 22.04
C ASP A 171 7.39 3.15 22.17
N GLN A 172 8.56 3.01 21.52
CA GLN A 172 9.60 4.03 21.43
C GLN A 172 9.33 5.05 20.31
N GLU A 173 8.81 4.59 19.17
CA GLU A 173 8.64 5.41 17.96
C GLU A 173 7.28 6.09 17.88
N VAL A 174 6.22 5.37 18.24
CA VAL A 174 4.86 5.88 18.28
C VAL A 174 4.73 6.67 19.59
N PRO A 175 4.50 7.99 19.53
CA PRO A 175 4.19 8.75 20.72
C PRO A 175 3.03 8.06 21.41
N LYS A 176 3.18 7.76 22.70
CA LYS A 176 2.05 7.30 23.52
C LYS A 176 1.00 8.39 23.40
N THR A 177 0.04 8.17 22.51
CA THR A 177 -1.15 8.98 22.43
C THR A 177 -1.68 9.02 23.86
N LYS A 178 -2.17 10.17 24.31
CA LYS A 178 -2.67 10.31 25.68
C LYS A 178 -3.95 9.47 25.78
N GLN A 179 -3.83 8.13 25.80
CA GLN A 179 -4.90 7.14 25.84
C GLN A 179 -5.77 7.39 27.09
N GLN A 180 -5.14 7.82 28.18
CA GLN A 180 -5.82 8.26 29.40
C GLN A 180 -6.61 9.58 29.22
N ASN A 181 -6.21 10.50 28.34
CA ASN A 181 -6.98 11.71 28.05
C ASN A 181 -8.12 11.46 27.04
N ARG A 182 -7.98 10.43 26.18
CA ARG A 182 -9.03 10.02 25.22
C ARG A 182 -10.28 9.48 25.93
N ALA A 183 -10.10 8.70 27.01
CA ALA A 183 -11.20 8.23 27.85
C ALA A 183 -12.09 9.37 28.41
N ALA A 184 -11.52 10.56 28.63
CA ALA A 184 -12.27 11.74 29.05
C ALA A 184 -13.03 12.40 27.88
N ALA A 185 -12.46 12.42 26.66
CA ALA A 185 -13.05 13.01 25.45
C ALA A 185 -14.22 12.19 24.85
N VAL A 186 -14.23 10.86 25.06
CA VAL A 186 -15.26 9.94 24.56
C VAL A 186 -16.65 10.21 25.17
N LYS A 187 -16.72 10.76 26.38
CA LYS A 187 -18.01 11.07 27.04
C LYS A 187 -18.86 12.11 26.30
N ASP A 188 -18.26 12.99 25.49
CA ASP A 188 -18.96 14.13 24.90
C ASP A 188 -19.24 14.01 23.38
N LYS A 189 -18.63 13.05 22.66
CA LYS A 189 -18.67 12.99 21.19
C LYS A 189 -19.40 11.81 20.55
N ALA A 190 -20.02 10.93 21.33
CA ALA A 190 -20.81 9.82 20.79
C ALA A 190 -22.20 10.27 20.27
N ARG A 191 -22.26 11.23 19.34
CA ARG A 191 -23.50 11.63 18.64
C ARG A 191 -23.24 11.86 17.15
N SER A 192 -23.10 10.78 16.41
CA SER A 192 -23.48 10.77 14.99
C SER A 192 -23.91 9.36 14.60
N SER A 193 -25.08 9.29 13.99
CA SER A 193 -25.59 8.15 13.24
C SER A 193 -24.93 8.14 11.85
N GLU A 194 -24.21 7.05 11.54
CA GLU A 194 -23.74 6.54 10.21
C GLU A 194 -22.45 7.11 9.59
N PRO A 195 -21.62 6.29 8.86
CA PRO A 195 -21.95 5.32 7.78
C PRO A 195 -21.48 3.84 8.02
N PRO A 196 -21.75 2.87 7.09
CA PRO A 196 -21.07 1.56 7.10
C PRO A 196 -19.56 1.80 6.87
N THR A 197 -18.58 1.02 7.33
CA THR A 197 -18.52 -0.28 7.99
C THR A 197 -17.82 -0.20 9.36
N ARG A 198 -17.34 0.97 9.82
CA ARG A 198 -16.47 1.10 11.02
C ARG A 198 -15.33 0.06 11.06
N ALA A 199 -14.84 -0.36 9.89
CA ALA A 199 -13.84 -1.40 9.79
C ALA A 199 -12.44 -0.85 9.49
N HIS A 200 -12.32 0.45 9.18
CA HIS A 200 -11.04 1.14 9.06
C HIS A 200 -10.55 1.61 10.44
N ALA A 201 -9.24 1.58 10.66
CA ALA A 201 -8.63 2.14 11.86
C ALA A 201 -9.11 3.58 12.06
N ASN A 202 -9.49 3.93 13.28
CA ASN A 202 -9.99 5.27 13.65
C ASN A 202 -8.94 6.11 14.41
N SER A 203 -7.74 5.57 14.58
CA SER A 203 -6.54 6.27 15.04
C SER A 203 -5.36 5.75 14.22
N VAL A 204 -4.79 6.58 13.36
CA VAL A 204 -3.70 6.20 12.45
C VAL A 204 -2.58 7.23 12.51
N TRP A 205 -1.39 6.76 12.83
CA TRP A 205 -0.17 7.53 12.91
C TRP A 205 0.80 7.08 11.82
N PHE A 206 1.48 8.05 11.20
CA PHE A 206 2.45 7.84 10.15
C PHE A 206 3.67 8.71 10.37
N GLN A 207 4.85 8.16 10.08
CA GLN A 207 6.08 8.92 10.02
C GLN A 207 6.94 8.48 8.85
N THR A 208 7.53 9.44 8.16
CA THR A 208 8.55 9.20 7.14
C THR A 208 9.86 9.85 7.56
N LYS A 209 10.97 9.12 7.50
CA LYS A 209 12.30 9.62 7.85
C LYS A 209 13.25 9.51 6.65
N ASP A 210 14.11 10.50 6.52
CA ASP A 210 15.23 10.51 5.57
C ASP A 210 16.48 9.92 6.24
N ASN A 211 17.28 9.21 5.44
CA ASN A 211 18.65 8.81 5.74
C ASN A 211 18.80 8.07 7.08
N VAL A 212 17.95 7.08 7.31
CA VAL A 212 18.14 6.13 8.40
C VAL A 212 18.99 5.00 7.85
N ASP A 213 20.29 5.04 8.16
CA ASP A 213 21.30 4.10 7.69
C ASP A 213 21.35 3.98 6.15
N GLY A 214 21.27 5.13 5.47
CA GLY A 214 21.26 5.18 4.00
C GLY A 214 19.92 4.78 3.37
N LYS A 215 18.90 4.45 4.16
CA LYS A 215 17.55 4.10 3.70
C LYS A 215 16.52 5.19 4.00
N ARG A 216 15.36 5.10 3.36
CA ARG A 216 14.13 5.80 3.77
C ARG A 216 13.35 4.90 4.71
N GLN A 217 12.77 5.51 5.73
CA GLN A 217 11.90 4.81 6.67
C GLN A 217 10.47 5.27 6.51
N VAL A 218 9.53 4.33 6.50
CA VAL A 218 8.10 4.58 6.67
C VAL A 218 7.63 3.80 7.89
N LEU A 219 7.11 4.51 8.88
CA LEU A 219 6.49 3.93 10.06
C LEU A 219 4.98 4.18 10.01
N ILE A 220 4.21 3.15 10.35
CA ILE A 220 2.74 3.22 10.38
C ILE A 220 2.27 2.57 11.66
N ASN A 221 1.35 3.23 12.36
CA ASN A 221 0.60 2.63 13.47
C ASN A 221 -0.89 2.86 13.24
N ALA A 222 -1.68 1.80 13.33
CA ALA A 222 -3.12 1.84 13.12
C ALA A 222 -3.84 1.14 14.27
N ASP A 223 -4.79 1.84 14.90
CA ASP A 223 -5.58 1.33 16.02
C ASP A 223 -7.07 1.36 15.68
N TRP A 224 -7.78 0.32 16.10
CA TRP A 224 -9.23 0.17 16.04
C TRP A 224 -9.81 0.33 17.45
N LEU A 225 -10.48 1.44 17.68
CA LEU A 225 -10.91 1.88 18.99
C LEU A 225 -12.45 2.00 19.06
N GLY A 226 -13.02 1.68 20.22
CA GLY A 226 -14.40 1.99 20.58
C GLY A 226 -15.43 1.28 19.71
N LYS A 227 -15.89 1.95 18.65
CA LYS A 227 -16.86 1.36 17.72
C LYS A 227 -16.21 0.89 16.42
N SER A 228 -14.96 1.27 16.17
CA SER A 228 -14.19 0.76 15.04
C SER A 228 -13.60 -0.61 15.35
N ASN A 229 -13.79 -1.57 14.45
CA ASN A 229 -13.31 -2.95 14.62
C ASN A 229 -13.13 -3.63 13.25
N LEU A 230 -11.98 -4.29 13.03
CA LEU A 230 -11.68 -5.03 11.79
C LEU A 230 -12.69 -6.14 11.47
N LYS A 231 -13.35 -6.72 12.48
CA LYS A 231 -14.42 -7.72 12.31
C LYS A 231 -15.60 -7.18 11.49
N ASN A 232 -15.79 -5.86 11.46
CA ASN A 232 -16.83 -5.22 10.68
C ASN A 232 -16.50 -5.04 9.19
N ALA A 233 -15.34 -5.53 8.72
CA ALA A 233 -14.95 -5.42 7.32
C ALA A 233 -16.08 -5.92 6.38
N PRO A 234 -16.28 -5.31 5.21
CA PRO A 234 -17.37 -5.69 4.31
C PRO A 234 -17.22 -7.14 3.80
N ASP A 235 -18.31 -7.92 3.80
CA ASP A 235 -18.42 -9.18 3.03
C ASP A 235 -18.93 -8.88 1.61
N PRO A 236 -18.54 -9.64 0.55
CA PRO A 236 -17.76 -10.88 0.54
C PRO A 236 -16.24 -10.66 0.40
N LEU A 237 -15.75 -9.45 0.70
CA LEU A 237 -14.35 -9.02 0.52
C LEU A 237 -13.42 -9.63 1.57
N ARG A 238 -13.41 -10.97 1.63
CA ARG A 238 -12.58 -11.80 2.52
C ARG A 238 -11.09 -11.56 2.38
N TRP A 239 -10.65 -10.70 1.47
CA TRP A 239 -9.30 -10.75 0.95
C TRP A 239 -8.30 -9.91 1.71
N GLY A 240 -8.47 -8.59 1.84
CA GLY A 240 -7.42 -7.81 2.51
C GLY A 240 -7.75 -6.35 2.80
N LEU A 241 -6.99 -5.78 3.73
CA LEU A 241 -6.95 -4.36 4.05
C LEU A 241 -5.55 -3.85 3.76
N GLU A 242 -5.46 -2.73 3.04
CA GLU A 242 -4.20 -2.07 2.72
C GLU A 242 -4.15 -0.66 3.29
N PHE A 243 -2.96 -0.24 3.71
CA PHE A 243 -2.63 1.16 3.95
C PHE A 243 -1.56 1.58 2.96
N GLN A 244 -1.86 2.58 2.15
CA GLN A 244 -0.97 3.01 1.07
C GLN A 244 -0.55 4.46 1.26
N LEU A 245 0.74 4.71 1.06
CA LEU A 245 1.32 6.03 0.93
C LEU A 245 1.72 6.23 -0.52
N TYR A 246 1.24 7.31 -1.12
CA TYR A 246 1.57 7.68 -2.49
C TYR A 246 2.51 8.86 -2.48
N GLN A 247 3.62 8.76 -3.19
CA GLN A 247 4.37 9.94 -3.56
C GLN A 247 3.71 10.64 -4.75
N TRP A 248 3.83 11.96 -4.74
CA TRP A 248 3.34 12.81 -5.79
C TRP A 248 4.11 12.58 -7.08
N ASN A 249 3.38 12.38 -8.17
CA ASN A 249 3.99 12.36 -9.49
C ASN A 249 3.98 13.77 -10.11
N TYR A 250 5.13 14.44 -10.08
CA TYR A 250 5.31 15.78 -10.63
C TYR A 250 5.35 15.84 -12.15
N SER A 251 5.43 14.69 -12.82
CA SER A 251 5.41 14.60 -14.29
C SER A 251 4.00 14.67 -14.86
N LEU A 252 2.97 14.63 -14.00
CA LEU A 252 1.55 14.67 -14.37
C LEU A 252 0.99 16.08 -14.16
N ASP A 253 0.00 16.44 -14.98
CA ASP A 253 -0.64 17.75 -14.87
C ASP A 253 -1.35 17.92 -13.51
N GLY A 254 -1.54 19.18 -13.07
CA GLY A 254 -2.17 19.46 -11.77
C GLY A 254 -3.65 19.08 -11.67
N LYS A 255 -4.25 18.47 -12.70
CA LYS A 255 -5.63 17.96 -12.68
C LYS A 255 -5.67 16.46 -12.41
N ASN A 256 -4.65 15.73 -12.85
CA ASN A 256 -4.44 14.31 -12.61
C ASN A 256 -3.65 14.10 -11.31
N LYS A 257 -4.33 14.25 -10.17
CA LYS A 257 -3.71 14.22 -8.84
C LYS A 257 -3.99 12.90 -8.15
N ARG A 258 -2.96 12.20 -7.66
CA ARG A 258 -3.17 11.05 -6.76
C ARG A 258 -4.14 11.45 -5.63
N PRO A 259 -5.11 10.59 -5.33
CA PRO A 259 -5.23 9.19 -5.79
C PRO A 259 -6.15 8.97 -7.02
N THR A 260 -6.43 10.01 -7.81
CA THR A 260 -7.00 9.86 -9.18
C THR A 260 -5.97 9.32 -10.17
N CYS A 261 -5.54 8.07 -9.96
CA CYS A 261 -5.13 7.09 -10.96
C CYS A 261 -4.27 7.50 -12.19
N PRO A 262 -3.21 8.32 -12.11
CA PRO A 262 -2.51 8.71 -13.33
C PRO A 262 -1.20 7.92 -13.48
N ILE A 263 -0.94 7.45 -14.70
CA ILE A 263 0.14 6.50 -15.04
C ILE A 263 1.53 7.10 -14.72
N GLY A 264 2.42 6.27 -14.17
CA GLY A 264 3.83 6.57 -13.99
C GLY A 264 4.23 6.92 -12.56
N THR A 265 5.54 6.84 -12.29
CA THR A 265 6.14 7.17 -10.99
C THR A 265 7.11 8.33 -11.09
N ASN A 266 7.14 9.14 -10.04
CA ASN A 266 8.25 10.06 -9.82
C ASN A 266 9.12 9.48 -8.70
N LYS A 267 10.40 9.19 -8.97
CA LYS A 267 11.34 8.55 -8.03
C LYS A 267 11.92 9.54 -7.01
N GLN A 268 11.11 10.48 -6.53
CA GLN A 268 11.61 11.58 -5.71
C GLN A 268 12.08 11.10 -4.35
N PHE A 269 11.18 10.64 -3.47
CA PHE A 269 11.59 10.30 -2.10
C PHE A 269 12.04 8.84 -1.97
N TRP A 270 11.37 7.91 -2.64
CA TRP A 270 11.79 6.51 -2.73
C TRP A 270 12.02 6.07 -4.17
N ALA A 271 12.98 5.16 -4.33
CA ALA A 271 13.69 4.92 -5.59
C ALA A 271 12.88 4.21 -6.67
N ASN A 272 11.90 3.37 -6.29
CA ASN A 272 11.37 2.40 -7.23
C ASN A 272 9.90 2.08 -6.98
N ALA A 273 9.17 1.96 -8.09
CA ALA A 273 7.84 1.37 -8.10
C ALA A 273 7.92 -0.09 -7.68
N SER A 274 8.87 -0.91 -8.16
CA SER A 274 8.90 -2.35 -7.81
C SER A 274 9.25 -2.65 -6.35
N LEU A 275 9.58 -1.63 -5.55
CA LEU A 275 10.03 -1.76 -4.16
C LEU A 275 11.18 -2.77 -3.96
N ALA A 276 11.97 -3.05 -5.00
CA ALA A 276 13.11 -3.97 -4.94
C ALA A 276 14.07 -3.59 -3.80
N GLY A 277 14.40 -4.57 -2.96
CA GLY A 277 15.23 -4.41 -1.76
C GLY A 277 14.52 -3.76 -0.57
N ALA A 278 13.19 -3.61 -0.62
CA ALA A 278 12.41 -3.15 0.52
C ALA A 278 12.27 -4.26 1.58
N THR A 279 12.42 -3.88 2.85
CA THR A 279 12.15 -4.77 4.00
C THR A 279 11.07 -4.15 4.87
N MET A 280 10.06 -4.94 5.21
CA MET A 280 9.02 -4.59 6.16
C MET A 280 9.11 -5.50 7.38
N THR A 281 8.95 -4.93 8.57
CA THR A 281 8.56 -5.67 9.76
C THR A 281 7.23 -5.13 10.29
N ALA A 282 6.41 -6.01 10.85
CA ALA A 282 5.12 -5.67 11.40
C ALA A 282 4.87 -6.43 12.71
N VAL A 283 4.16 -5.78 13.63
CA VAL A 283 3.58 -6.41 14.82
C VAL A 283 2.09 -6.13 14.84
N ILE A 284 1.31 -7.20 14.97
CA ILE A 284 -0.16 -7.17 15.04
C ILE A 284 -0.52 -7.62 16.45
N ASN A 285 -1.41 -6.88 17.12
CA ASN A 285 -1.93 -7.24 18.45
C ASN A 285 -0.86 -7.68 19.46
N ASP A 286 0.21 -6.89 19.59
CA ASP A 286 1.35 -7.15 20.50
C ASP A 286 2.11 -8.47 20.24
N GLY A 287 1.96 -9.05 19.06
CA GLY A 287 2.71 -10.22 18.60
C GLY A 287 1.87 -11.45 18.30
N GLU A 288 0.60 -11.25 17.93
CA GLU A 288 -0.22 -12.29 17.34
C GLU A 288 0.44 -12.81 16.05
N ASP A 289 0.59 -14.13 15.95
CA ASP A 289 1.12 -14.78 14.76
C ASP A 289 0.09 -14.66 13.63
N HIS A 290 0.33 -13.71 12.73
CA HIS A 290 -0.54 -13.45 11.60
C HIS A 290 0.31 -13.32 10.33
N ASN A 291 0.69 -14.46 9.75
CA ASN A 291 1.62 -14.58 8.61
C ASN A 291 1.10 -14.01 7.28
N ASN A 292 -0.08 -13.39 7.28
CA ASN A 292 -0.71 -12.86 6.08
C ASN A 292 -0.48 -11.35 5.89
N THR A 293 0.64 -10.82 6.37
CA THR A 293 1.05 -9.45 6.02
C THR A 293 1.90 -9.47 4.76
N TYR A 294 1.74 -8.48 3.89
CA TYR A 294 2.51 -8.35 2.67
C TYR A 294 2.86 -6.89 2.38
N ILE A 295 3.95 -6.68 1.63
CA ILE A 295 4.21 -5.41 0.99
C ILE A 295 3.41 -5.42 -0.32
N ASP A 296 2.53 -4.44 -0.50
CA ASP A 296 1.82 -4.26 -1.77
C ASP A 296 2.84 -3.77 -2.82
N ASN A 297 3.22 -4.67 -3.71
CA ASN A 297 4.24 -4.47 -4.74
C ASN A 297 3.68 -4.62 -6.16
N ASP A 298 2.35 -4.72 -6.33
CA ASP A 298 1.69 -4.91 -7.63
C ASP A 298 1.61 -3.62 -8.45
N HIS A 299 2.77 -3.05 -8.74
CA HIS A 299 2.89 -1.81 -9.51
C HIS A 299 2.95 -2.05 -11.03
N ALA A 300 3.02 -3.31 -11.45
CA ALA A 300 3.18 -3.67 -12.86
C ALA A 300 1.84 -3.68 -13.62
N PHE A 301 0.73 -3.96 -12.93
CA PHE A 301 -0.59 -4.12 -13.55
C PHE A 301 -1.61 -3.08 -13.08
N ASP A 302 -1.49 -2.61 -11.83
CA ASP A 302 -2.20 -1.41 -11.40
C ASP A 302 -1.34 -0.15 -11.65
N SER A 303 -1.55 0.45 -12.82
CA SER A 303 -0.93 1.73 -13.17
C SER A 303 -1.31 2.86 -12.19
N CYS A 304 -2.41 2.71 -11.44
CA CYS A 304 -2.82 3.58 -10.34
C CYS A 304 -2.06 3.34 -9.03
N GLN A 305 -1.38 2.21 -8.87
CA GLN A 305 -0.54 1.95 -7.70
C GLN A 305 0.93 2.25 -7.97
N MET A 306 1.35 2.46 -9.22
CA MET A 306 2.72 2.86 -9.54
C MET A 306 3.23 3.98 -8.61
N GLY A 307 4.20 3.66 -7.75
CA GLY A 307 4.84 4.62 -6.84
C GLY A 307 4.13 4.81 -5.50
N ALA A 308 3.08 4.03 -5.22
CA ALA A 308 2.62 3.80 -3.86
C ALA A 308 3.64 2.93 -3.11
N ILE A 309 3.63 3.01 -1.79
CA ILE A 309 4.15 1.99 -0.89
C ILE A 309 2.97 1.58 -0.05
N GLY A 310 2.61 0.31 -0.09
CA GLY A 310 1.56 -0.22 0.75
C GLY A 310 2.07 -1.35 1.63
N PHE A 311 1.45 -1.48 2.80
CA PHE A 311 1.37 -2.79 3.44
C PHE A 311 -0.09 -3.23 3.41
N GLY A 312 -0.27 -4.54 3.30
CA GLY A 312 -1.56 -5.19 3.36
C GLY A 312 -1.61 -6.30 4.40
N ILE A 313 -2.82 -6.60 4.83
CA ILE A 313 -3.14 -7.73 5.69
C ILE A 313 -4.23 -8.53 5.00
N GLN A 314 -3.94 -9.79 4.68
CA GLN A 314 -4.97 -10.68 4.13
C GLN A 314 -5.93 -11.10 5.23
N HIS A 315 -7.18 -11.37 4.86
CA HIS A 315 -8.22 -11.82 5.77
C HIS A 315 -8.31 -10.92 7.01
N ALA A 316 -8.52 -9.62 6.82
CA ALA A 316 -8.58 -8.62 7.89
C ALA A 316 -9.53 -9.00 9.06
N LYS A 317 -10.62 -9.73 8.79
CA LYS A 317 -11.53 -10.28 9.82
C LYS A 317 -10.91 -11.39 10.67
N GLY A 318 -9.84 -12.02 10.21
CA GLY A 318 -9.10 -13.08 10.90
C GLY A 318 -8.32 -12.58 12.10
N VAL A 319 -7.83 -11.33 12.07
CA VAL A 319 -7.10 -10.69 13.18
C VAL A 319 -7.95 -10.74 14.45
N SER A 320 -7.41 -11.27 15.54
CA SER A 320 -8.16 -11.42 16.80
C SER A 320 -8.52 -10.05 17.43
N ASP A 321 -9.51 -10.04 18.33
CA ASP A 321 -9.79 -8.86 19.15
C ASP A 321 -8.90 -8.90 20.40
N LEU A 322 -8.19 -7.80 20.67
CA LEU A 322 -7.53 -7.53 21.94
C LEU A 322 -8.54 -7.22 23.05
N ASP A 323 -9.61 -6.48 22.69
CA ASP A 323 -10.65 -5.94 23.57
C ASP A 323 -10.11 -5.31 24.87
N LEU A 324 -8.97 -4.63 24.77
CA LEU A 324 -8.31 -4.02 25.92
C LEU A 324 -9.07 -2.76 26.36
N PRO A 325 -9.57 -2.69 27.60
CA PRO A 325 -10.30 -1.53 28.09
C PRO A 325 -9.34 -0.35 28.31
N LEU A 326 -9.60 0.77 27.65
CA LEU A 326 -8.81 2.01 27.78
C LEU A 326 -9.44 3.01 28.77
N GLY A 327 -10.59 2.67 29.35
CA GLY A 327 -11.38 3.55 30.23
C GLY A 327 -12.38 4.42 29.48
N GLY A 328 -13.35 5.01 30.20
CA GLY A 328 -14.38 5.87 29.61
C GLY A 328 -15.35 5.16 28.65
N GLY A 329 -15.42 3.82 28.70
CA GLY A 329 -16.21 3.01 27.77
C GLY A 329 -15.54 2.79 26.40
N LEU A 330 -14.25 3.13 26.27
CA LEU A 330 -13.46 2.89 25.06
C LEU A 330 -12.65 1.61 25.21
N ASN A 331 -12.67 0.76 24.18
CA ASN A 331 -11.83 -0.44 24.07
C ASN A 331 -10.90 -0.33 22.86
N LEU A 332 -9.73 -0.94 22.93
CA LEU A 332 -8.86 -1.22 21.78
C LEU A 332 -9.16 -2.63 21.27
N HIS A 333 -9.65 -2.71 20.03
CA HIS A 333 -9.99 -3.96 19.38
C HIS A 333 -8.79 -4.56 18.64
N GLN A 334 -8.06 -3.75 17.86
CA GLN A 334 -6.86 -4.17 17.16
C GLN A 334 -5.81 -3.06 17.12
N THR A 335 -4.54 -3.44 17.10
CA THR A 335 -3.41 -2.52 16.84
C THR A 335 -2.41 -3.15 15.88
N ILE A 336 -1.88 -2.35 14.97
CA ILE A 336 -0.90 -2.78 13.97
C ILE A 336 0.18 -1.72 13.91
N PHE A 337 1.43 -2.14 14.03
CA PHE A 337 2.61 -1.30 13.78
C PHE A 337 3.47 -1.89 12.68
N VAL A 338 3.93 -1.04 11.77
CA VAL A 338 4.74 -1.40 10.61
C VAL A 338 5.96 -0.48 10.53
N ASP A 339 7.12 -1.07 10.28
CA ASP A 339 8.37 -0.38 9.94
C ASP A 339 8.85 -0.87 8.57
N MET A 340 8.91 0.02 7.58
CA MET A 340 9.40 -0.26 6.23
C MET A 340 10.71 0.48 5.95
N ARG A 341 11.70 -0.25 5.43
CA ARG A 341 12.97 0.25 4.90
C ARG A 341 12.97 0.19 3.39
N LEU A 342 13.29 1.32 2.77
CA LEU A 342 13.21 1.51 1.33
C LEU A 342 14.48 2.14 0.79
N ASN A 343 14.82 1.80 -0.44
CA ASN A 343 15.90 2.45 -1.16
C ASN A 343 15.58 3.94 -1.42
N PRO A 344 16.53 4.86 -1.20
CA PRO A 344 16.31 6.30 -1.36
C PRO A 344 16.12 6.69 -2.82
N GLY A 345 15.16 7.58 -3.08
CA GLY A 345 14.97 8.19 -4.39
C GLY A 345 15.96 9.32 -4.68
N ASP A 346 15.72 10.02 -5.78
CA ASP A 346 16.60 11.07 -6.34
C ASP A 346 16.57 12.38 -5.53
N LYS A 347 15.63 12.53 -4.59
CA LYS A 347 15.44 13.72 -3.77
C LYS A 347 15.17 13.36 -2.30
N PRO A 348 15.53 14.24 -1.36
CA PRO A 348 15.28 14.02 0.06
C PRO A 348 13.83 14.29 0.48
N TRP A 349 12.94 14.64 -0.46
CA TRP A 349 11.54 14.95 -0.17
C TRP A 349 10.64 14.65 -1.37
N SER A 350 9.35 14.41 -1.10
CA SER A 350 8.27 14.38 -2.09
C SER A 350 6.96 14.81 -1.43
N HIS A 351 6.00 15.33 -2.21
CA HIS A 351 4.65 15.47 -1.67
C HIS A 351 4.02 14.09 -1.50
N ILE A 352 3.15 13.92 -0.49
CA ILE A 352 2.52 12.63 -0.21
C ILE A 352 1.01 12.72 0.01
N SER A 353 0.34 11.62 -0.30
CA SER A 353 -1.03 11.32 0.10
C SER A 353 -1.09 9.91 0.71
N ALA A 354 -2.15 9.61 1.43
CA ALA A 354 -2.32 8.31 2.08
C ALA A 354 -3.79 7.94 2.18
N ASN A 355 -4.09 6.65 2.06
CA ASN A 355 -5.41 6.09 2.31
C ASN A 355 -5.28 4.72 2.99
N SER A 356 -6.39 4.22 3.48
CA SER A 356 -6.58 2.78 3.64
C SER A 356 -7.72 2.31 2.76
N LYS A 357 -7.64 1.08 2.27
CA LYS A 357 -8.65 0.50 1.39
C LYS A 357 -8.89 -0.98 1.68
N PHE A 358 -10.14 -1.40 1.56
CA PHE A 358 -10.46 -2.82 1.47
C PHE A 358 -10.32 -3.29 0.03
N VAL A 359 -9.69 -4.43 -0.15
CA VAL A 359 -9.43 -5.00 -1.46
C VAL A 359 -10.20 -6.31 -1.63
N SER A 360 -10.68 -6.54 -2.83
CA SER A 360 -11.41 -7.75 -3.22
C SER A 360 -10.47 -8.85 -3.71
N ASP A 361 -10.84 -10.11 -3.41
CA ASP A 361 -10.25 -11.28 -4.08
C ASP A 361 -10.87 -11.40 -5.47
N ASN A 362 -10.20 -10.82 -6.46
CA ASN A 362 -10.55 -11.00 -7.87
C ASN A 362 -9.69 -12.08 -8.53
N CYS A 363 -8.85 -12.77 -7.78
CA CYS A 363 -7.83 -13.68 -8.28
C CYS A 363 -8.15 -15.16 -8.08
N ALA A 364 -9.35 -15.50 -7.62
CA ALA A 364 -9.77 -16.89 -7.47
C ALA A 364 -8.79 -17.74 -6.61
N GLY A 365 -8.27 -17.17 -5.52
CA GLY A 365 -7.39 -17.86 -4.58
C GLY A 365 -5.89 -17.74 -4.83
N LEU A 366 -5.42 -16.89 -5.75
CA LEU A 366 -3.99 -16.55 -5.84
C LEU A 366 -3.53 -15.73 -4.61
N PRO A 367 -2.21 -15.70 -4.32
CA PRO A 367 -1.64 -14.95 -3.20
C PRO A 367 -2.01 -13.45 -3.22
N ALA A 368 -1.96 -12.80 -2.06
CA ALA A 368 -2.45 -11.42 -1.98
C ALA A 368 -1.57 -10.37 -2.67
N GLU A 369 -0.33 -10.72 -2.94
CA GLU A 369 0.60 -9.94 -3.73
C GLU A 369 0.36 -10.10 -5.26
N SER A 370 -0.62 -10.90 -5.69
CA SER A 370 -0.85 -11.19 -7.12
C SER A 370 -1.50 -10.04 -7.87
N SER A 371 -1.20 -9.99 -9.17
CA SER A 371 -1.50 -8.85 -10.04
C SER A 371 -2.96 -8.64 -10.46
N CYS A 372 -3.82 -9.60 -10.13
CA CYS A 372 -5.24 -9.55 -10.46
C CYS A 372 -6.08 -8.95 -9.32
N MET A 373 -5.44 -8.55 -8.22
CA MET A 373 -6.11 -8.10 -7.01
C MET A 373 -6.57 -6.66 -7.16
N ASN A 374 -7.73 -6.32 -6.60
CA ASN A 374 -8.33 -5.00 -6.74
C ASN A 374 -8.60 -4.50 -8.18
N LEU A 375 -8.47 -5.35 -9.21
CA LEU A 375 -8.77 -4.97 -10.60
C LEU A 375 -10.29 -4.82 -10.78
N PHE A 376 -10.85 -3.69 -10.37
CA PHE A 376 -12.20 -3.28 -10.75
C PHE A 376 -12.14 -2.46 -12.05
N PRO A 377 -13.06 -2.67 -13.00
CA PRO A 377 -13.10 -1.87 -14.21
C PRO A 377 -13.27 -0.38 -13.88
N GLU A 378 -12.32 0.40 -14.39
CA GLU A 378 -12.19 1.85 -14.29
C GLU A 378 -13.48 2.58 -14.72
N SER A 379 -14.39 2.86 -13.79
CA SER A 379 -15.43 3.88 -14.04
C SER A 379 -16.01 4.53 -12.79
N ALA A 380 -15.52 4.18 -11.60
CA ALA A 380 -16.10 4.65 -10.37
C ALA A 380 -15.28 5.84 -9.82
N PRO A 381 -15.90 7.00 -9.55
CA PRO A 381 -15.20 8.18 -9.10
C PRO A 381 -14.52 7.92 -7.75
N TRP A 382 -13.24 8.24 -7.68
CA TRP A 382 -12.46 8.15 -6.45
C TRP A 382 -12.65 9.43 -5.58
N PRO A 383 -12.76 9.33 -4.24
CA PRO A 383 -12.82 8.11 -3.46
C PRO A 383 -14.14 7.39 -3.71
N LEU A 384 -14.08 6.07 -3.84
CA LEU A 384 -15.29 5.27 -3.70
C LEU A 384 -15.81 5.50 -2.28
N ASP A 385 -17.12 5.40 -2.12
CA ASP A 385 -17.83 5.58 -0.85
C ASP A 385 -17.02 5.08 0.37
N GLY A 386 -17.13 5.77 1.52
CA GLY A 386 -16.35 5.50 2.74
C GLY A 386 -16.50 4.09 3.35
N ASN A 387 -17.21 3.20 2.64
CA ASN A 387 -17.31 1.76 2.85
C ASN A 387 -16.10 0.97 2.29
N ARG A 388 -15.34 1.55 1.35
CA ARG A 388 -14.21 0.88 0.67
C ARG A 388 -12.87 1.56 0.93
N ASP A 389 -12.85 2.89 0.80
CA ASP A 389 -11.65 3.70 0.95
C ASP A 389 -11.81 4.72 2.09
N MET A 390 -10.78 4.85 2.92
CA MET A 390 -10.64 5.94 3.88
C MET A 390 -9.46 6.83 3.49
N LEU A 391 -9.76 8.06 3.09
CA LEU A 391 -8.74 9.06 2.82
C LEU A 391 -8.12 9.56 4.13
N LEU A 392 -6.85 9.23 4.34
CA LEU A 392 -6.06 9.64 5.51
C LEU A 392 -5.42 11.00 5.26
N LEU A 393 -4.75 11.14 4.10
CA LEU A 393 -4.01 12.34 3.72
C LEU A 393 -4.30 12.73 2.27
N ASN A 394 -4.88 13.92 2.06
CA ASN A 394 -5.09 14.49 0.73
C ASN A 394 -3.88 15.33 0.29
N SER A 395 -3.52 15.21 -0.98
CA SER A 395 -2.50 16.02 -1.64
C SER A 395 -2.78 17.53 -1.67
N GLU A 396 -4.05 17.97 -1.62
CA GLU A 396 -4.41 19.40 -1.53
C GLU A 396 -3.84 20.07 -0.28
N ARG A 397 -3.53 19.28 0.75
CA ARG A 397 -2.91 19.75 1.99
C ARG A 397 -1.40 19.97 1.86
N LYS A 398 -0.80 19.68 0.69
CA LYS A 398 0.61 19.93 0.34
C LYS A 398 1.63 19.37 1.35
N TRP A 399 1.35 18.19 1.88
CA TRP A 399 2.26 17.49 2.78
C TRP A 399 3.51 17.03 2.03
N LYS A 400 4.67 17.09 2.70
CA LYS A 400 5.98 16.72 2.14
C LYS A 400 6.73 15.81 3.09
N THR A 401 7.36 14.76 2.58
CA THR A 401 8.33 13.97 3.34
C THR A 401 9.64 14.74 3.58
N PRO A 402 10.41 14.42 4.63
CA PRO A 402 9.99 13.64 5.80
C PRO A 402 8.87 14.35 6.56
N ALA A 403 7.90 13.58 7.02
CA ALA A 403 6.65 14.06 7.62
C ALA A 403 6.25 13.22 8.81
N HIS A 404 5.51 13.85 9.73
CA HIS A 404 4.78 13.19 10.79
C HIS A 404 3.30 13.55 10.71
N PHE A 405 2.43 12.54 10.64
CA PHE A 405 0.99 12.70 10.53
C PHE A 405 0.30 11.77 11.54
N ASN A 406 -0.78 12.24 12.17
CA ASN A 406 -1.55 11.44 13.13
C ASN A 406 -3.02 11.77 13.01
N TRP A 407 -3.84 10.96 12.37
CA TRP A 407 -5.29 11.16 12.32
C TRP A 407 -5.98 10.35 13.40
N ASP A 408 -6.82 11.00 14.21
CA ASP A 408 -7.54 10.40 15.32
C ASP A 408 -8.97 10.94 15.36
N GLU A 409 -9.98 10.06 15.38
CA GLU A 409 -11.39 10.46 15.43
C GLU A 409 -11.79 11.15 16.74
N PHE A 410 -11.03 10.92 17.82
CA PHE A 410 -11.35 11.46 19.15
C PHE A 410 -10.71 12.83 19.40
N GLU A 411 -9.77 13.27 18.58
CA GLU A 411 -9.13 14.58 18.74
C GLU A 411 -10.06 15.74 18.33
N ASP A 412 -10.05 16.84 19.11
CA ASP A 412 -10.87 18.04 18.86
C ASP A 412 -10.52 18.79 17.57
N LYS A 413 -9.31 18.60 17.07
CA LYS A 413 -8.85 19.19 15.82
C LYS A 413 -8.22 18.08 15.00
N ARG A 414 -8.75 17.86 13.78
CA ARG A 414 -8.04 17.09 12.75
C ARG A 414 -6.63 17.69 12.60
N PRO A 415 -5.60 16.88 12.33
CA PRO A 415 -4.23 17.20 12.68
C PRO A 415 -3.73 18.41 11.89
N SER A 416 -3.19 19.39 12.60
CA SER A 416 -2.31 20.41 12.05
C SER A 416 -0.93 19.79 11.82
N ALA A 417 -0.36 19.97 10.63
CA ALA A 417 1.00 19.55 10.31
C ALA A 417 1.98 20.08 11.35
N ILE A 418 2.72 19.20 12.01
CA ILE A 418 3.92 19.56 12.74
C ILE A 418 5.07 19.23 11.79
N THR A 419 5.56 20.26 11.12
CA THR A 419 6.82 20.18 10.37
C THR A 419 7.95 20.05 11.39
N PRO A 420 8.93 19.14 11.19
CA PRO A 420 10.12 19.09 12.05
C PRO A 420 10.84 20.43 12.12
#